data_AF-A0AAE1CZE0-F1
#
_entry.id   AF-A0AAE1CZE0-F1
#
_cell.length_a   1.000
_cell.length_b   1.000
_cell.length_c   1.000
_cell.angle_alpha   90.00
_cell.angle_beta   90.00
_cell.angle_gamma   90.00
#
_symmetry.space_group_name_H-M   'P 1'
#
loop_
_entity.id
_entity.type
_entity.pdbx_description
1 polymer ?
#
loop_
_entity_poly.entity_id
_entity_poly.type
_entity_poly.pdbx_seq_one_letter_code
_entity_poly.pdbx_strand_id
1 'polypeptide(L)'
;MDSEYKRVAEGVKSDSPDASIDFPVPFNMISGDSLEKKNSYKQTDKYANGKSEVLLADAPKEQKVDLELTGGRYDNEGYIRVRVNKGKWTTVCSDHWTIREALVACNQIGNFGQAKQAVTVNFYGGETENRDIYRIKCVGRETNLSKCNLTKADDEHVCSKKRAVAGIVCSKQLPDLVPNLKAIEQTMRLQDQPLYYLRCSMEENCLSNSAYVLRNTSRHWRSQYRRLMRFSTIVRNEGTADFRPVLQRSAWQWHACHMHYHSMEVFAHYDIMDANGNRLAEGSKASFCLEDTACDSGVDPTYNCRGFGEQGLSVNCSDNYMYNIDCQWIDVTDIKPGHYTFLMEINPDMLVPESSFDNNVLTGLQTPPKAAGLRWQRIRDKTAHMV
;
A
#
# COMPACT_ATOMS: atom_id res chain seq x y z
N MET A 1 0.79 -48.16 42.00
CA MET A 1 1.82 -47.67 41.07
C MET A 1 1.35 -46.29 40.64
N ASP A 2 1.38 -45.35 41.59
CA ASP A 2 2.52 -44.44 41.85
C ASP A 2 2.55 -43.35 40.77
N SER A 3 2.07 -42.14 41.09
CA SER A 3 2.86 -41.02 41.67
C SER A 3 3.86 -40.51 40.64
N GLU A 4 3.83 -39.27 40.18
CA GLU A 4 3.89 -38.02 40.95
C GLU A 4 3.32 -36.88 40.11
N TYR A 5 2.57 -35.97 40.75
CA TYR A 5 2.98 -34.57 40.95
C TYR A 5 1.77 -33.80 41.46
N LYS A 6 1.70 -33.64 42.79
CA LYS A 6 0.73 -32.80 43.50
C LYS A 6 1.51 -31.91 44.47
N ARG A 7 1.21 -30.61 44.39
CA ARG A 7 1.49 -29.52 45.37
C ARG A 7 2.95 -29.07 45.42
N VAL A 8 3.24 -27.77 45.45
CA VAL A 8 2.90 -26.85 46.55
C VAL A 8 2.40 -25.49 46.05
N ALA A 9 1.29 -25.05 46.62
CA ALA A 9 0.86 -23.67 46.72
C ALA A 9 1.10 -23.20 48.18
N GLU A 10 1.12 -21.86 48.37
CA GLU A 10 1.28 -21.06 49.60
C GLU A 10 2.64 -20.34 49.67
N GLY A 11 2.75 -19.01 49.79
CA GLY A 11 1.75 -17.94 49.84
C GLY A 11 2.38 -16.56 50.08
N VAL A 12 1.54 -15.53 49.88
CA VAL A 12 1.51 -14.20 50.52
C VAL A 12 2.67 -13.21 50.23
N LYS A 13 2.38 -12.14 49.48
CA LYS A 13 2.05 -10.80 50.03
C LYS A 13 1.72 -9.79 48.92
N SER A 14 0.71 -8.99 49.22
CA SER A 14 0.37 -7.70 48.62
C SER A 14 1.59 -6.81 48.48
N ASP A 15 1.71 -6.13 47.33
CA ASP A 15 2.01 -4.70 47.29
C ASP A 15 1.75 -4.20 45.87
N SER A 16 0.70 -3.38 45.75
CA SER A 16 0.60 -2.40 44.67
C SER A 16 1.65 -1.32 44.93
N PRO A 17 2.36 -0.91 43.88
CA PRO A 17 2.49 0.52 43.67
C PRO A 17 2.05 0.91 42.26
N ASP A 18 1.27 1.97 42.22
CA ASP A 18 1.11 2.85 41.06
C ASP A 18 2.46 3.05 40.36
N ALA A 19 2.50 2.71 39.08
CA ALA A 19 3.50 3.22 38.15
C ALA A 19 2.74 3.76 36.93
N SER A 20 2.20 4.97 37.11
CA SER A 20 1.87 5.89 36.05
C SER A 20 3.09 6.10 35.15
N ILE A 21 3.04 5.60 33.93
CA ILE A 21 4.03 5.92 32.89
C ILE A 21 3.54 7.19 32.21
N ASP A 22 4.16 8.30 32.61
CA ASP A 22 4.03 9.62 31.99
C ASP A 22 4.47 9.56 30.52
N PHE A 23 3.55 9.87 29.61
CA PHE A 23 3.88 10.26 28.25
C PHE A 23 4.21 11.77 28.27
N PRO A 24 5.39 12.20 27.79
CA PRO A 24 5.72 13.62 27.76
C PRO A 24 4.79 14.34 26.78
N VAL A 25 4.00 15.26 27.34
CA VAL A 25 3.28 16.34 26.65
C VAL A 25 4.23 17.17 25.78
N PRO A 26 3.89 17.49 24.53
CA PRO A 26 4.48 18.65 23.87
C PRO A 26 3.79 19.92 24.38
N PHE A 27 4.63 20.83 24.86
CA PHE A 27 4.30 22.13 25.41
C PHE A 27 3.59 23.06 24.39
N ASN A 28 2.75 23.92 24.94
CA ASN A 28 1.93 24.91 24.26
C ASN A 28 2.70 25.96 23.44
N MET A 29 1.99 26.41 22.41
CA MET A 29 1.98 27.75 21.81
C MET A 29 2.62 28.86 22.67
N ILE A 30 3.62 29.53 22.10
CA ILE A 30 3.83 30.97 22.27
C ILE A 30 3.98 31.60 20.88
N SER A 31 3.16 32.62 20.68
CA SER A 31 3.09 33.57 19.59
C SER A 31 4.33 34.44 19.42
N GLY A 32 4.65 34.77 18.17
CA GLY A 32 5.12 36.09 17.73
C GLY A 32 6.50 36.57 18.19
N ASP A 33 7.49 36.57 17.30
CA ASP A 33 7.94 37.83 16.69
C ASP A 33 8.94 37.61 15.53
N SER A 34 8.51 38.04 14.35
CA SER A 34 9.18 39.09 13.55
C SER A 34 10.67 38.93 13.20
N LEU A 35 10.96 38.34 12.03
CA LEU A 35 12.04 38.84 11.15
C LEU A 35 11.62 38.71 9.68
N GLU A 36 10.83 39.70 9.25
CA GLU A 36 10.65 40.06 7.85
C GLU A 36 11.99 40.35 7.17
N LYS A 37 12.37 39.56 6.16
CA LYS A 37 13.23 40.05 5.08
C LYS A 37 12.36 40.39 3.87
N LYS A 38 12.08 41.69 3.82
CA LYS A 38 11.44 42.47 2.77
C LYS A 38 11.85 42.02 1.36
N ASN A 39 10.84 41.74 0.53
CA ASN A 39 10.85 42.12 -0.89
C ASN A 39 9.43 42.56 -1.26
N SER A 40 9.07 43.75 -0.81
CA SER A 40 7.92 44.50 -1.31
C SER A 40 8.34 45.12 -2.64
N TYR A 41 7.85 44.57 -3.75
CA TYR A 41 7.86 45.26 -5.02
C TYR A 41 6.58 46.09 -5.13
N LYS A 42 6.74 47.41 -5.07
CA LYS A 42 5.70 48.40 -5.35
C LYS A 42 5.33 48.31 -6.83
N GLN A 43 4.07 48.00 -7.11
CA GLN A 43 3.48 48.23 -8.42
C GLN A 43 3.12 49.72 -8.54
N THR A 44 3.91 50.47 -9.30
CA THR A 44 3.51 51.79 -9.78
C THR A 44 3.44 51.72 -11.30
N ASP A 45 2.22 51.73 -11.83
CA ASP A 45 1.99 51.80 -13.26
C ASP A 45 2.36 53.20 -13.77
N LYS A 46 3.38 53.26 -14.63
CA LYS A 46 3.56 54.35 -15.60
C LYS A 46 4.07 53.77 -16.91
N TYR A 47 3.18 53.67 -17.88
CA TYR A 47 3.50 53.41 -19.28
C TYR A 47 4.28 54.60 -19.88
N ALA A 48 5.42 54.33 -20.53
CA ALA A 48 5.56 54.50 -21.98
C ALA A 48 7.02 54.36 -22.47
N ASN A 49 7.17 53.55 -23.52
CA ASN A 49 8.20 53.53 -24.57
C ASN A 49 9.65 53.13 -24.22
N GLY A 50 10.02 51.90 -24.63
CA GLY A 50 11.41 51.51 -24.84
C GLY A 50 11.64 49.99 -24.77
N LYS A 51 11.98 49.38 -25.92
CA LYS A 51 12.40 47.98 -26.15
C LYS A 51 12.83 47.21 -24.88
N SER A 52 12.04 46.23 -24.47
CA SER A 52 12.41 45.28 -23.41
C SER A 52 13.11 44.07 -24.02
N GLU A 53 14.42 43.98 -23.84
CA GLU A 53 15.18 42.76 -24.09
C GLU A 53 14.76 41.74 -23.03
N VAL A 54 14.13 40.64 -23.44
CA VAL A 54 13.70 39.57 -22.55
C VAL A 54 14.94 38.81 -22.10
N LEU A 55 15.47 39.13 -20.93
CA LEU A 55 16.42 38.28 -20.24
C LEU A 55 15.66 37.04 -19.73
N LEU A 56 15.61 36.01 -20.57
CA LEU A 56 15.22 34.67 -20.14
C LEU A 56 16.20 34.24 -19.05
N ALA A 57 15.71 33.98 -17.84
CA ALA A 57 16.51 33.34 -16.81
C ALA A 57 17.05 32.02 -17.37
N ASP A 58 18.36 31.79 -17.21
CA ASP A 58 18.98 30.53 -17.61
C ASP A 58 18.18 29.37 -17.01
N ALA A 59 17.73 28.46 -17.87
CA ALA A 59 17.07 27.24 -17.43
C ALA A 59 17.96 26.52 -16.39
N PRO A 60 17.40 25.98 -15.29
CA PRO A 60 18.20 25.23 -14.33
C PRO A 60 18.95 24.12 -15.08
N LYS A 61 20.28 24.10 -14.94
CA LYS A 61 21.13 23.10 -15.61
C LYS A 61 20.66 21.71 -15.23
N GLU A 62 20.04 21.01 -16.19
CA GLU A 62 19.52 19.68 -16.01
C GLU A 62 20.69 18.74 -15.66
N GLN A 63 20.64 18.14 -14.47
CA GLN A 63 21.70 17.26 -13.98
C GLN A 63 21.67 15.97 -14.79
N LYS A 64 22.74 15.63 -15.51
CA LYS A 64 22.79 14.39 -16.27
C LYS A 64 23.26 13.24 -15.37
N VAL A 65 22.47 12.17 -15.29
CA VAL A 65 22.81 10.95 -14.55
C VAL A 65 22.91 9.80 -15.54
N ASP A 66 24.12 9.30 -15.77
CA ASP A 66 24.32 8.06 -16.53
C ASP A 66 24.36 6.87 -15.56
N LEU A 67 23.89 5.71 -16.01
CA LEU A 67 23.75 4.50 -15.21
C LEU A 67 24.32 3.27 -15.95
N GLU A 68 24.97 2.37 -15.22
CA GLU A 68 25.40 1.05 -15.68
C GLU A 68 25.17 -0.03 -14.61
N LEU A 69 25.04 -1.29 -15.04
CA LEU A 69 24.96 -2.46 -14.16
C LEU A 69 26.29 -3.19 -14.12
N THR A 70 26.65 -3.74 -12.95
CA THR A 70 27.90 -4.49 -12.77
C THR A 70 27.70 -5.64 -11.78
N GLY A 71 28.49 -6.72 -11.93
CA GLY A 71 28.56 -7.85 -10.99
C GLY A 71 27.45 -8.92 -11.13
N GLY A 72 26.40 -8.65 -11.92
CA GLY A 72 25.35 -9.63 -12.21
C GLY A 72 25.84 -10.84 -13.01
N ARG A 73 25.15 -11.98 -12.88
CA ARG A 73 25.41 -13.15 -13.73
C ARG A 73 24.84 -12.96 -15.14
N TYR A 74 23.77 -12.19 -15.23
CA TYR A 74 23.07 -11.87 -16.47
C TYR A 74 23.01 -10.35 -16.66
N ASP A 75 22.82 -9.90 -17.91
CA ASP A 75 22.87 -8.48 -18.25
C ASP A 75 21.70 -7.66 -17.64
N ASN A 76 20.63 -8.32 -17.19
CA ASN A 76 19.45 -7.71 -16.59
C ASN A 76 19.52 -7.55 -15.07
N GLU A 77 20.65 -7.89 -14.45
CA GLU A 77 20.83 -7.81 -13.01
C GLU A 77 22.22 -7.27 -12.63
N GLY A 78 22.32 -6.69 -11.44
CA GLY A 78 23.60 -6.18 -10.94
C GLY A 78 23.43 -5.09 -9.90
N TYR A 79 24.53 -4.67 -9.29
CA TYR A 79 24.54 -3.42 -8.54
C TYR A 79 24.61 -2.23 -9.51
N ILE A 80 24.03 -1.11 -9.11
CA ILE A 80 23.98 0.08 -9.96
C ILE A 80 25.22 0.94 -9.70
N ARG A 81 25.85 1.38 -10.79
CA ARG A 81 26.83 2.47 -10.78
C ARG A 81 26.22 3.65 -11.49
N VAL A 82 26.38 4.82 -10.90
CA VAL A 82 25.90 6.08 -11.47
C VAL A 82 27.06 7.04 -11.62
N ARG A 83 26.99 7.89 -12.64
CA ARG A 83 27.86 9.07 -12.73
C ARG A 83 27.03 10.30 -13.00
N VAL A 84 27.32 11.36 -12.25
CA VAL A 84 26.62 12.63 -12.33
C VAL A 84 27.47 13.62 -13.13
N ASN A 85 26.89 14.25 -14.16
CA ASN A 85 27.53 15.28 -14.99
C ASN A 85 28.92 14.86 -15.53
N LYS A 86 29.05 13.61 -16.01
CA LYS A 86 30.33 13.01 -16.47
C LYS A 86 31.42 12.96 -15.39
N GLY A 87 31.03 12.95 -14.12
CA GLY A 87 31.91 12.71 -12.98
C GLY A 87 32.40 11.26 -12.90
N LYS A 88 32.98 10.91 -11.75
CA LYS A 88 33.40 9.53 -11.48
C LYS A 88 32.19 8.63 -11.29
N TRP A 89 32.35 7.37 -11.68
CA TRP A 89 31.40 6.31 -11.33
C TRP A 89 31.43 6.04 -9.84
N THR A 90 30.24 5.93 -9.26
CA THR A 90 30.04 5.68 -7.83
C THR A 90 28.87 4.73 -7.63
N THR A 91 28.86 4.01 -6.51
CA THR A 91 27.72 3.19 -6.10
C THR A 91 26.68 4.01 -5.36
N VAL A 92 25.47 3.47 -5.27
CA VAL A 92 24.34 4.08 -4.56
C VAL A 92 24.09 3.32 -3.26
N CYS A 93 23.89 4.05 -2.16
CA CYS A 93 23.48 3.46 -0.88
C CYS A 93 22.06 2.89 -0.95
N SER A 94 21.84 1.73 -0.35
CA SER A 94 20.55 1.03 -0.40
C SER A 94 19.60 1.28 0.77
N ASP A 95 19.95 2.11 1.75
CA ASP A 95 19.15 2.28 2.98
C ASP A 95 17.70 2.70 2.71
N HIS A 96 17.46 3.45 1.63
CA HIS A 96 16.12 3.90 1.19
C HIS A 96 15.78 3.43 -0.22
N TRP A 97 16.47 2.40 -0.72
CA TRP A 97 16.30 1.90 -2.08
C TRP A 97 15.06 1.02 -2.16
N THR A 98 14.08 1.45 -2.96
CA THR A 98 12.81 0.74 -3.12
C THR A 98 12.58 0.33 -4.58
N ILE A 99 11.47 -0.37 -4.83
CA ILE A 99 11.07 -0.73 -6.19
C ILE A 99 10.85 0.51 -7.08
N ARG A 100 10.49 1.67 -6.51
CA ARG A 100 10.25 2.90 -7.26
C ARG A 100 11.50 3.40 -7.96
N GLU A 101 12.63 3.42 -7.25
CA GLU A 101 13.91 3.78 -7.87
C GLU A 101 14.37 2.70 -8.86
N ALA A 102 14.14 1.43 -8.54
CA ALA A 102 14.48 0.32 -9.44
C ALA A 102 13.69 0.38 -10.76
N LEU A 103 12.40 0.76 -10.73
CA LEU A 103 11.57 0.96 -11.92
C LEU A 103 12.19 2.00 -12.85
N VAL A 104 12.54 3.16 -12.31
CA VAL A 104 13.19 4.23 -13.08
C VAL A 104 14.54 3.77 -13.64
N ALA A 105 15.33 3.02 -12.86
CA ALA A 105 16.61 2.49 -13.30
C ALA A 105 16.46 1.47 -14.45
N CYS A 106 15.56 0.49 -14.34
CA CYS A 106 15.30 -0.49 -15.40
C CYS A 106 14.77 0.19 -16.68
N ASN A 107 13.87 1.16 -16.53
CA ASN A 107 13.35 1.96 -17.65
C ASN A 107 14.46 2.77 -18.34
N GLN A 108 15.38 3.37 -17.58
CA GLN A 108 16.52 4.11 -18.11
C GLN A 108 17.50 3.22 -18.90
N ILE A 109 17.69 1.96 -18.49
CA ILE A 109 18.50 0.99 -19.26
C ILE A 109 17.76 0.53 -20.54
N GLY A 110 16.42 0.41 -20.46
CA GLY A 110 15.53 0.23 -21.59
C GLY A 110 15.45 -1.17 -22.21
N ASN A 111 16.44 -2.05 -21.99
CA ASN A 111 16.54 -3.33 -22.72
C ASN A 111 15.92 -4.54 -22.01
N PHE A 112 15.63 -4.44 -20.71
CA PHE A 112 15.31 -5.61 -19.86
C PHE A 112 13.89 -5.63 -19.29
N GLY A 113 13.02 -4.71 -19.71
CA GLY A 113 11.66 -4.58 -19.19
C GLY A 113 11.61 -3.75 -17.92
N GLN A 114 10.70 -4.10 -17.00
CA GLN A 114 10.46 -3.37 -15.75
C GLN A 114 11.25 -3.98 -14.58
N ALA A 115 11.25 -3.28 -13.44
CA ALA A 115 11.92 -3.76 -12.24
C ALA A 115 11.16 -4.94 -11.63
N LYS A 116 11.86 -6.08 -11.53
CA LYS A 116 11.41 -7.26 -10.77
C LYS A 116 11.83 -7.19 -9.31
N GLN A 117 12.99 -6.60 -9.01
CA GLN A 117 13.49 -6.54 -7.64
C GLN A 117 14.37 -5.32 -7.42
N ALA A 118 14.17 -4.67 -6.29
CA ALA A 118 15.13 -3.74 -5.69
C ALA A 118 16.03 -4.51 -4.72
N VAL A 119 17.32 -4.63 -5.05
CA VAL A 119 18.31 -5.30 -4.21
C VAL A 119 18.94 -4.28 -3.27
N THR A 120 18.90 -4.57 -1.97
CA THR A 120 19.34 -3.63 -0.92
C THR A 120 20.63 -4.06 -0.21
N VAL A 121 21.28 -5.11 -0.71
CA VAL A 121 22.53 -5.63 -0.15
C VAL A 121 23.54 -5.87 -1.28
N ASN A 122 24.82 -5.94 -0.95
CA ASN A 122 25.94 -6.16 -1.88
C ASN A 122 26.00 -7.58 -2.49
N PHE A 123 24.86 -8.15 -2.85
CA PHE A 123 24.75 -9.48 -3.45
C PHE A 123 25.60 -9.62 -4.73
N TYR A 124 25.67 -8.54 -5.51
CA TYR A 124 26.49 -8.45 -6.74
C TYR A 124 27.86 -7.80 -6.51
N GLY A 125 28.25 -7.53 -5.26
CA GLY A 125 29.45 -6.78 -4.90
C GLY A 125 29.24 -5.26 -4.81
N GLY A 126 30.29 -4.49 -5.08
CA GLY A 126 30.29 -3.02 -5.07
C GLY A 126 30.60 -2.38 -3.72
N GLU A 127 30.87 -3.15 -2.65
CA GLU A 127 31.15 -2.60 -1.32
C GLU A 127 32.49 -1.89 -1.18
N THR A 128 33.43 -2.13 -2.10
CA THR A 128 34.77 -1.50 -2.12
C THR A 128 34.80 -0.21 -2.94
N GLU A 129 33.73 0.09 -3.69
CA GLU A 129 33.65 1.30 -4.50
C GLU A 129 33.24 2.51 -3.66
N ASN A 130 33.65 3.69 -4.13
CA ASN A 130 33.24 4.94 -3.49
C ASN A 130 31.71 5.12 -3.62
N ARG A 131 31.08 5.62 -2.55
CA ARG A 131 29.62 5.75 -2.43
C ARG A 131 29.26 7.19 -2.14
N ASP A 132 29.23 7.99 -3.20
CA ASP A 132 28.97 9.43 -3.13
C ASP A 132 27.47 9.76 -3.18
N ILE A 133 26.62 8.78 -3.51
CA ILE A 133 25.16 8.94 -3.55
C ILE A 133 24.53 8.20 -2.37
N TYR A 134 24.03 8.97 -1.41
CA TYR A 134 23.36 8.46 -0.21
C TYR A 134 21.91 8.05 -0.49
N ARG A 135 21.19 8.83 -1.30
CA ARG A 135 19.78 8.55 -1.57
C ARG A 135 19.39 8.99 -2.97
N ILE A 136 18.62 8.15 -3.63
CA ILE A 136 17.82 8.54 -4.78
C ILE A 136 16.38 8.31 -4.34
N LYS A 137 15.52 9.32 -4.47
CA LYS A 137 14.10 9.24 -4.14
C LYS A 137 13.28 9.53 -5.38
N CYS A 138 12.64 8.50 -5.91
CA CYS A 138 11.79 8.57 -7.09
C CYS A 138 10.31 8.43 -6.71
N VAL A 139 9.43 8.96 -7.54
CA VAL A 139 7.99 8.67 -7.54
C VAL A 139 7.73 7.31 -8.19
N GLY A 140 8.53 6.94 -9.20
CA GLY A 140 8.47 5.70 -9.97
C GLY A 140 8.04 5.88 -11.43
N ARG A 141 7.68 7.10 -11.85
CA ARG A 141 7.26 7.45 -13.22
C ARG A 141 8.28 8.31 -13.97
N GLU A 142 9.41 8.62 -13.33
CA GLU A 142 10.48 9.38 -13.95
C GLU A 142 11.08 8.62 -15.13
N THR A 143 11.42 9.35 -16.20
CA THR A 143 12.04 8.74 -17.38
C THR A 143 13.50 8.34 -17.15
N ASN A 144 14.17 9.00 -16.20
CA ASN A 144 15.57 8.80 -15.85
C ASN A 144 15.79 9.16 -14.38
N LEU A 145 16.81 8.58 -13.75
CA LEU A 145 17.18 8.87 -12.37
C LEU A 145 17.54 10.35 -12.14
N SER A 146 17.95 11.08 -13.18
CA SER A 146 18.22 12.52 -13.10
C SER A 146 17.02 13.37 -12.68
N LYS A 147 15.80 12.86 -12.87
CA LYS A 147 14.55 13.56 -12.48
C LYS A 147 14.10 13.19 -11.07
N CYS A 148 14.71 12.17 -10.46
CA CYS A 148 14.48 11.84 -9.07
C CYS A 148 15.25 12.82 -8.17
N ASN A 149 14.89 12.87 -6.89
CA ASN A 149 15.62 13.67 -5.91
C ASN A 149 16.89 12.92 -5.47
N LEU A 150 18.07 13.47 -5.78
CA LEU A 150 19.36 12.90 -5.41
C LEU A 150 19.95 13.61 -4.19
N THR A 151 20.28 12.82 -3.16
CA THR A 151 21.04 13.26 -1.99
C THR A 151 22.43 12.64 -2.04
N LYS A 152 23.47 13.49 -1.98
CA LYS A 152 24.87 13.03 -1.89
C LYS A 152 25.21 12.63 -0.46
N ALA A 153 26.23 11.78 -0.32
CA ALA A 153 26.79 11.47 0.97
C ALA A 153 27.56 12.69 1.53
N ASP A 154 27.40 12.93 2.82
CA ASP A 154 28.10 13.93 3.62
C ASP A 154 28.24 13.42 5.07
N ASP A 155 28.64 14.27 6.02
CA ASP A 155 28.85 13.89 7.42
C ASP A 155 27.55 13.43 8.13
N GLU A 156 26.37 13.87 7.67
CA GLU A 156 25.06 13.48 8.22
C GLU A 156 24.42 12.34 7.41
N HIS A 157 24.71 12.26 6.11
CA HIS A 157 24.14 11.31 5.16
C HIS A 157 25.08 10.14 4.89
N VAL A 158 25.30 9.32 5.91
CA VAL A 158 26.18 8.15 5.85
C VAL A 158 25.36 6.87 5.69
N CYS A 159 25.78 6.02 4.76
CA CYS A 159 25.14 4.72 4.55
C CYS A 159 25.31 3.80 5.76
N SER A 160 24.24 3.15 6.21
CA SER A 160 24.17 2.41 7.46
C SER A 160 25.22 1.30 7.58
N LYS A 161 25.52 0.63 6.47
CA LYS A 161 26.43 -0.52 6.41
C LYS A 161 27.25 -0.51 5.13
N LYS A 162 28.48 -1.04 5.19
CA LYS A 162 29.30 -1.25 3.98
C LYS A 162 28.60 -2.14 2.94
N ARG A 163 27.86 -3.16 3.40
CA ARG A 163 27.07 -4.05 2.55
C ARG A 163 25.80 -3.44 1.95
N ALA A 164 25.42 -2.21 2.33
CA ALA A 164 24.22 -1.54 1.82
C ALA A 164 24.48 -0.91 0.44
N VAL A 165 24.55 -1.75 -0.59
CA VAL A 165 24.74 -1.36 -1.99
C VAL A 165 23.42 -1.59 -2.73
N ALA A 166 22.96 -0.58 -3.48
CA ALA A 166 21.76 -0.69 -4.29
C ALA A 166 22.04 -1.50 -5.56
N GLY A 167 21.10 -2.40 -5.89
CA GLY A 167 21.09 -3.15 -7.13
C GLY A 167 19.68 -3.36 -7.64
N ILE A 168 19.58 -3.89 -8.85
CA ILE A 168 18.30 -4.16 -9.50
C ILE A 168 18.32 -5.52 -10.19
N VAL A 169 17.13 -6.07 -10.37
CA VAL A 169 16.84 -7.14 -11.31
C VAL A 169 15.70 -6.66 -12.18
N CYS A 170 15.90 -6.62 -13.50
CA CYS A 170 14.88 -6.24 -14.47
C CYS A 170 14.30 -7.49 -15.13
N SER A 171 13.02 -7.46 -15.52
CA SER A 171 12.33 -8.56 -16.20
C SER A 171 11.34 -8.04 -17.23
N LYS A 172 11.23 -8.77 -18.34
CA LYS A 172 10.15 -8.60 -19.33
C LYS A 172 8.89 -9.39 -18.96
N GLN A 173 9.02 -10.37 -18.09
CA GLN A 173 7.94 -11.22 -17.62
C GLN A 173 7.57 -10.81 -16.20
N LEU A 174 6.41 -10.16 -16.04
CA LEU A 174 5.86 -9.68 -14.77
C LEU A 174 4.33 -9.81 -14.79
N PRO A 175 3.69 -9.95 -13.62
CA PRO A 175 2.24 -9.85 -13.51
C PRO A 175 1.75 -8.43 -13.78
N ASP A 176 0.45 -8.29 -14.03
CA ASP A 176 -0.25 -7.01 -14.21
C ASP A 176 -1.66 -7.13 -13.64
N LEU A 177 -1.92 -6.54 -12.48
CA LEU A 177 -3.18 -6.68 -11.77
C LEU A 177 -4.19 -5.62 -12.20
N VAL A 178 -5.27 -6.09 -12.82
CA VAL A 178 -6.35 -5.23 -13.32
C VAL A 178 -7.63 -5.47 -12.51
N PRO A 179 -8.08 -4.49 -11.72
CA PRO A 179 -9.34 -4.58 -11.00
C PRO A 179 -10.55 -4.32 -11.93
N ASN A 180 -11.63 -5.07 -11.73
CA ASN A 180 -12.86 -4.93 -12.52
C ASN A 180 -13.81 -3.90 -11.91
N LEU A 181 -13.84 -2.69 -12.49
CA LEU A 181 -14.72 -1.60 -12.05
C LEU A 181 -16.22 -1.96 -12.08
N LYS A 182 -16.68 -2.66 -13.13
CA LYS A 182 -18.10 -3.00 -13.30
C LYS A 182 -18.57 -3.95 -12.20
N ALA A 183 -17.71 -4.86 -11.74
CA ALA A 183 -18.03 -5.78 -10.66
C ALA A 183 -18.32 -5.02 -9.35
N ILE A 184 -17.54 -3.98 -9.06
CA ILE A 184 -17.74 -3.11 -7.90
C ILE A 184 -19.06 -2.35 -8.06
N GLU A 185 -19.25 -1.66 -9.19
CA GLU A 185 -20.46 -0.88 -9.51
C GLU A 185 -21.76 -1.68 -9.34
N GLN A 186 -21.79 -2.90 -9.89
CA GLN A 186 -23.00 -3.73 -9.93
C GLN A 186 -23.32 -4.38 -8.59
N THR A 187 -22.33 -4.53 -7.71
CA THR A 187 -22.50 -5.24 -6.44
C THR A 187 -22.44 -4.35 -5.21
N MET A 188 -22.13 -3.06 -5.39
CA MET A 188 -22.06 -2.07 -4.32
C MET A 188 -23.43 -1.90 -3.64
N ARG A 189 -23.47 -2.06 -2.32
CA ARG A 189 -24.70 -1.95 -1.52
C ARG A 189 -24.43 -1.69 -0.05
N LEU A 190 -25.42 -1.11 0.63
CA LEU A 190 -25.39 -0.88 2.07
C LEU A 190 -26.06 -2.04 2.81
N GLN A 191 -25.43 -2.47 3.91
CA GLN A 191 -25.99 -3.44 4.84
C GLN A 191 -25.76 -2.98 6.28
N ASP A 192 -26.82 -2.91 7.07
CA ASP A 192 -26.72 -2.71 8.51
C ASP A 192 -26.59 -4.10 9.18
N GLN A 193 -25.50 -4.33 9.93
CA GLN A 193 -25.18 -5.61 10.56
C GLN A 193 -24.89 -5.40 12.06
N PRO A 194 -25.48 -6.19 12.97
CA PRO A 194 -25.15 -6.08 14.39
C PRO A 194 -23.74 -6.62 14.66
N LEU A 195 -23.04 -5.98 15.59
CA LEU A 195 -21.67 -6.34 15.98
C LEU A 195 -21.54 -7.79 16.49
N TYR A 196 -22.63 -8.40 16.96
CA TYR A 196 -22.68 -9.82 17.30
C TYR A 196 -22.18 -10.73 16.18
N TYR A 197 -22.51 -10.44 14.91
CA TYR A 197 -22.10 -11.25 13.76
C TYR A 197 -20.73 -10.85 13.18
N LEU A 198 -20.12 -9.77 13.67
CA LEU A 198 -18.88 -9.22 13.10
C LEU A 198 -17.64 -9.53 13.94
N ARG A 199 -17.71 -10.54 14.82
CA ARG A 199 -16.63 -10.84 15.76
C ARG A 199 -15.30 -11.16 15.04
N CYS A 200 -15.33 -12.03 14.04
CA CYS A 200 -14.15 -12.38 13.26
C CYS A 200 -13.58 -11.16 12.53
N SER A 201 -14.44 -10.39 11.89
CA SER A 201 -14.03 -9.16 11.20
C SER A 201 -13.43 -8.11 12.14
N MET A 202 -13.83 -8.10 13.42
CA MET A 202 -13.20 -7.26 14.45
C MET A 202 -11.84 -7.77 14.89
N GLU A 203 -11.64 -9.09 14.96
CA GLU A 203 -10.33 -9.69 15.27
C GLU A 203 -9.31 -9.38 14.16
N GLU A 204 -9.80 -9.19 12.93
CA GLU A 204 -9.02 -8.83 11.73
C GLU A 204 -8.95 -7.33 11.44
N ASN A 205 -9.44 -6.47 12.34
CA ASN A 205 -9.42 -5.02 12.20
C ASN A 205 -10.23 -4.43 11.01
N CYS A 206 -11.30 -5.08 10.55
CA CYS A 206 -12.07 -4.69 9.35
C CYS A 206 -13.21 -3.69 9.57
N LEU A 207 -13.30 -3.04 10.73
CA LEU A 207 -14.35 -2.06 11.08
C LEU A 207 -13.72 -0.71 11.42
N SER A 208 -14.51 0.36 11.41
CA SER A 208 -14.00 1.68 11.79
C SER A 208 -13.68 1.72 13.30
N ASN A 209 -12.83 2.68 13.71
CA ASN A 209 -12.37 2.80 15.09
C ASN A 209 -13.52 2.86 16.12
N SER A 210 -14.65 3.49 15.77
CA SER A 210 -15.82 3.60 16.67
C SER A 210 -16.38 2.24 17.08
N ALA A 211 -16.25 1.19 16.26
CA ALA A 211 -16.65 -0.17 16.61
C ALA A 211 -15.82 -0.74 17.78
N TYR A 212 -14.51 -0.50 17.80
CA TYR A 212 -13.62 -0.97 18.87
C TYR A 212 -13.80 -0.16 20.15
N VAL A 213 -14.06 1.15 20.03
CA VAL A 213 -14.44 1.97 21.18
C VAL A 213 -15.72 1.43 21.81
N LEU A 214 -16.75 1.10 21.02
CA LEU A 214 -17.99 0.50 21.52
C LEU A 214 -17.74 -0.82 22.24
N ARG A 215 -16.89 -1.70 21.67
CA ARG A 215 -16.52 -3.00 22.28
C ARG A 215 -15.99 -2.85 23.70
N ASN A 216 -15.18 -1.81 23.93
CA ASN A 216 -14.50 -1.59 25.20
C ASN A 216 -15.33 -0.77 26.19
N THR A 217 -16.27 0.06 25.72
CA THR A 217 -16.99 1.03 26.55
C THR A 217 -18.44 0.63 26.88
N SER A 218 -19.07 -0.22 26.08
CA SER A 218 -20.50 -0.56 26.23
C SER A 218 -20.72 -2.03 26.57
N ARG A 219 -21.54 -2.33 27.60
CA ARG A 219 -21.93 -3.70 27.92
C ARG A 219 -22.82 -4.35 26.85
N HIS A 220 -23.54 -3.55 26.07
CA HIS A 220 -24.45 -3.99 25.01
C HIS A 220 -23.88 -3.78 23.61
N TRP A 221 -22.54 -3.72 23.48
CA TRP A 221 -21.87 -3.47 22.20
C TRP A 221 -22.29 -4.47 21.12
N ARG A 222 -22.50 -5.74 21.47
CA ARG A 222 -22.93 -6.80 20.54
C ARG A 222 -24.25 -6.50 19.82
N SER A 223 -25.12 -5.69 20.43
CA SER A 223 -26.42 -5.32 19.87
C SER A 223 -26.37 -4.01 19.08
N GLN A 224 -25.23 -3.31 19.07
CA GLN A 224 -25.03 -2.12 18.24
C GLN A 224 -24.82 -2.54 16.78
N TYR A 225 -25.23 -1.67 15.86
CA TYR A 225 -25.18 -1.92 14.42
C TYR A 225 -24.04 -1.16 13.78
N ARG A 226 -23.47 -1.76 12.74
CA ARG A 226 -22.54 -1.14 11.81
C ARG A 226 -23.19 -1.05 10.44
N ARG A 227 -23.00 0.08 9.76
CA ARG A 227 -23.41 0.26 8.37
C ARG A 227 -22.21 -0.05 7.47
N LEU A 228 -22.31 -1.14 6.74
CA LEU A 228 -21.24 -1.65 5.89
C LEU A 228 -21.59 -1.40 4.43
N MET A 229 -20.70 -0.72 3.70
CA MET A 229 -20.78 -0.61 2.25
C MET A 229 -20.03 -1.79 1.65
N ARG A 230 -20.76 -2.83 1.24
CA ARG A 230 -20.24 -4.05 0.62
C ARG A 230 -20.14 -3.91 -0.88
N PHE A 231 -19.16 -4.57 -1.49
CA PHE A 231 -18.92 -4.62 -2.93
C PHE A 231 -18.08 -5.85 -3.25
N SER A 232 -18.02 -6.27 -4.51
CA SER A 232 -17.16 -7.36 -4.95
C SER A 232 -15.91 -6.81 -5.62
N THR A 233 -14.76 -7.39 -5.30
CA THR A 233 -13.47 -7.08 -5.92
C THR A 233 -13.05 -8.28 -6.75
N ILE A 234 -13.00 -8.10 -8.06
CA ILE A 234 -12.45 -9.09 -9.00
C ILE A 234 -11.16 -8.49 -9.55
N VAL A 235 -10.03 -9.14 -9.29
CA VAL A 235 -8.72 -8.71 -9.78
C VAL A 235 -8.17 -9.77 -10.70
N ARG A 236 -7.81 -9.36 -11.91
CA ARG A 236 -7.29 -10.25 -12.95
C ARG A 236 -5.81 -10.03 -13.13
N ASN A 237 -5.05 -11.08 -13.39
CA ASN A 237 -3.67 -10.97 -13.85
C ASN A 237 -3.63 -10.96 -15.39
N GLU A 238 -3.47 -9.78 -15.98
CA GLU A 238 -3.30 -9.58 -17.44
C GLU A 238 -1.82 -9.49 -17.85
N GLY A 239 -0.91 -9.76 -16.92
CA GLY A 239 0.51 -9.75 -17.16
C GLY A 239 1.00 -10.98 -17.94
N THR A 240 2.31 -11.17 -17.91
CA THR A 240 2.99 -12.27 -18.64
C THR A 240 3.69 -13.25 -17.69
N ALA A 241 3.54 -13.04 -16.39
CA ALA A 241 3.99 -13.95 -15.34
C ALA A 241 2.98 -14.00 -14.19
N ASP A 242 3.06 -15.05 -13.40
CA ASP A 242 2.20 -15.21 -12.23
C ASP A 242 2.50 -14.15 -11.17
N PHE A 243 1.44 -13.63 -10.54
CA PHE A 243 1.57 -12.79 -9.36
C PHE A 243 1.82 -13.68 -8.14
N ARG A 244 2.85 -13.38 -7.36
CA ARG A 244 3.27 -14.20 -6.22
C ARG A 244 3.44 -13.34 -4.96
N PRO A 245 3.01 -13.84 -3.78
CA PRO A 245 3.25 -13.15 -2.52
C PRO A 245 4.75 -12.94 -2.27
N VAL A 246 5.12 -11.79 -1.71
CA VAL A 246 6.52 -11.48 -1.34
C VAL A 246 7.00 -12.35 -0.18
N LEU A 247 6.11 -12.63 0.77
CA LEU A 247 6.45 -13.39 1.96
C LEU A 247 6.61 -14.86 1.61
N GLN A 248 7.70 -15.45 2.10
CA GLN A 248 7.88 -16.89 2.07
C GLN A 248 6.79 -17.57 2.89
N ARG A 249 6.42 -18.80 2.51
CA ARG A 249 5.36 -19.58 3.14
C ARG A 249 5.49 -19.72 4.67
N SER A 250 6.71 -19.75 5.20
CA SER A 250 6.96 -19.81 6.65
C SER A 250 6.51 -18.56 7.41
N ALA A 251 6.34 -17.43 6.72
CA ALA A 251 5.89 -16.16 7.29
C ALA A 251 4.38 -15.91 7.10
N TRP A 252 3.67 -16.82 6.43
CA TRP A 252 2.22 -16.69 6.26
C TRP A 252 1.51 -16.88 7.59
N GLN A 253 0.46 -16.08 7.82
CA GLN A 253 -0.31 -16.11 9.07
C GLN A 253 -1.59 -16.92 8.88
N TRP A 254 -1.83 -17.91 9.73
CA TRP A 254 -3.09 -18.68 9.69
C TRP A 254 -4.22 -17.86 10.29
N HIS A 255 -5.34 -17.77 9.58
CA HIS A 255 -6.53 -17.11 10.09
C HIS A 255 -7.63 -18.11 10.43
N ALA A 256 -7.89 -18.29 11.72
CA ALA A 256 -8.84 -19.30 12.22
C ALA A 256 -10.28 -19.06 11.75
N CYS A 257 -10.68 -17.80 11.59
CA CYS A 257 -12.04 -17.47 11.13
C CYS A 257 -12.29 -17.89 9.69
N HIS A 258 -11.25 -17.90 8.84
CA HIS A 258 -11.38 -18.20 7.41
C HIS A 258 -10.71 -19.51 7.00
N MET A 259 -10.06 -20.19 7.94
CA MET A 259 -9.44 -21.51 7.78
C MET A 259 -8.46 -21.58 6.61
N HIS A 260 -7.67 -20.51 6.40
CA HIS A 260 -6.58 -20.49 5.43
C HIS A 260 -5.47 -19.52 5.88
N TYR A 261 -4.37 -19.48 5.13
CA TYR A 261 -3.25 -18.57 5.36
C TYR A 261 -3.39 -17.25 4.63
N HIS A 262 -2.98 -16.16 5.27
CA HIS A 262 -2.78 -14.86 4.61
C HIS A 262 -1.30 -14.74 4.20
N SER A 263 -1.05 -14.44 2.93
CA SER A 263 0.30 -14.39 2.33
C SER A 263 0.86 -12.96 2.17
N MET A 264 0.02 -11.94 2.39
CA MET A 264 0.32 -10.51 2.37
C MET A 264 -0.60 -9.78 3.36
N GLU A 265 -0.07 -8.74 4.00
CA GLU A 265 -0.84 -7.95 4.99
C GLU A 265 -1.86 -7.01 4.33
N VAL A 266 -1.56 -6.47 3.15
CA VAL A 266 -2.46 -5.59 2.38
C VAL A 266 -2.37 -5.96 0.92
N PHE A 267 -3.48 -6.44 0.35
CA PHE A 267 -3.62 -6.68 -1.09
C PHE A 267 -4.34 -5.53 -1.78
N ALA A 268 -5.38 -4.99 -1.13
CA ALA A 268 -6.16 -3.88 -1.63
C ALA A 268 -6.48 -2.87 -0.53
N HIS A 269 -6.42 -1.59 -0.86
CA HIS A 269 -6.90 -0.49 -0.02
C HIS A 269 -8.18 0.11 -0.59
N TYR A 270 -9.10 0.49 0.29
CA TYR A 270 -10.40 1.04 -0.08
C TYR A 270 -10.69 2.30 0.71
N ASP A 271 -10.93 3.40 0.02
CA ASP A 271 -11.11 4.70 0.65
C ASP A 271 -12.41 5.38 0.22
N ILE A 272 -13.01 6.11 1.16
CA ILE A 272 -14.06 7.09 0.89
C ILE A 272 -13.47 8.48 1.08
N MET A 273 -13.44 9.26 0.00
CA MET A 273 -12.85 10.59 -0.05
C MET A 273 -13.93 11.68 -0.16
N ASP A 274 -13.73 12.79 0.53
CA ASP A 274 -14.55 13.99 0.36
C ASP A 274 -14.15 14.79 -0.91
N ALA A 275 -14.89 15.86 -1.20
CA ALA A 275 -14.62 16.73 -2.34
C ALA A 275 -13.28 17.50 -2.25
N ASN A 276 -12.69 17.59 -1.06
CA ASN A 276 -11.40 18.25 -0.82
C ASN A 276 -10.22 17.25 -0.89
N GLY A 277 -10.49 15.97 -1.12
CA GLY A 277 -9.47 14.91 -1.11
C GLY A 277 -9.09 14.44 0.30
N ASN A 278 -9.90 14.71 1.32
CA ASN A 278 -9.69 14.12 2.65
C ASN A 278 -10.31 12.72 2.72
N ARG A 279 -9.57 11.79 3.32
CA ARG A 279 -10.08 10.45 3.62
C ARG A 279 -11.03 10.48 4.81
N LEU A 280 -12.26 10.01 4.61
CA LEU A 280 -13.32 9.97 5.63
C LEU A 280 -13.50 8.60 6.26
N ALA A 281 -13.29 7.55 5.48
CA ALA A 281 -13.27 6.18 5.95
C ALA A 281 -12.28 5.38 5.11
N GLU A 282 -11.73 4.37 5.76
CA GLU A 282 -10.81 3.42 5.17
C GLU A 282 -11.34 2.00 5.41
N GLY A 283 -11.06 1.14 4.45
CA GLY A 283 -11.14 -0.29 4.57
C GLY A 283 -9.91 -0.87 3.90
N SER A 284 -9.58 -2.10 4.27
CA SER A 284 -8.50 -2.82 3.61
C SER A 284 -8.87 -4.28 3.49
N LYS A 285 -8.32 -4.89 2.45
CA LYS A 285 -8.30 -6.34 2.33
C LYS A 285 -6.87 -6.79 2.54
N ALA A 286 -6.61 -7.43 3.67
CA ALA A 286 -5.45 -8.32 3.79
C ALA A 286 -5.57 -9.39 2.70
N SER A 287 -4.48 -10.01 2.23
CA SER A 287 -4.65 -11.10 1.24
C SER A 287 -5.26 -12.31 1.95
N PHE A 288 -6.59 -12.36 1.99
CA PHE A 288 -7.41 -13.40 2.58
C PHE A 288 -7.40 -14.69 1.73
N CYS A 289 -6.22 -15.05 1.17
CA CYS A 289 -5.96 -15.96 0.05
C CYS A 289 -5.55 -15.23 -1.24
N LEU A 290 -4.61 -15.78 -2.01
CA LEU A 290 -4.43 -15.45 -3.43
C LEU A 290 -4.57 -16.75 -4.21
N GLU A 291 -5.66 -16.88 -4.98
CA GLU A 291 -5.98 -18.09 -5.74
C GLU A 291 -6.63 -17.81 -7.09
N ASP A 292 -6.56 -18.81 -7.97
CA ASP A 292 -7.18 -18.77 -9.29
C ASP A 292 -8.67 -19.13 -9.19
N THR A 293 -9.51 -18.15 -8.81
CA THR A 293 -10.95 -18.39 -8.64
C THR A 293 -11.65 -18.64 -9.98
N ALA A 294 -11.25 -17.93 -11.03
CA ALA A 294 -11.74 -18.12 -12.39
C ALA A 294 -10.61 -17.85 -13.39
N CYS A 295 -10.60 -18.57 -14.51
CA CYS A 295 -9.62 -18.38 -15.57
C CYS A 295 -10.29 -18.33 -16.94
N ASP A 296 -9.55 -17.80 -17.91
CA ASP A 296 -9.97 -17.83 -19.31
C ASP A 296 -10.18 -19.25 -19.84
N SER A 297 -10.95 -19.35 -20.92
CA SER A 297 -11.17 -20.62 -21.60
C SER A 297 -9.84 -21.22 -22.07
N GLY A 298 -9.55 -22.44 -21.62
CA GLY A 298 -8.32 -23.15 -21.94
C GLY A 298 -7.13 -22.85 -21.02
N VAL A 299 -7.33 -22.08 -19.96
CA VAL A 299 -6.33 -21.86 -18.91
C VAL A 299 -6.71 -22.69 -17.67
N ASP A 300 -5.82 -23.58 -17.27
CA ASP A 300 -6.02 -24.39 -16.06
C ASP A 300 -5.56 -23.61 -14.80
N PRO A 301 -6.38 -23.58 -13.73
CA PRO A 301 -6.01 -22.94 -12.48
C PRO A 301 -4.86 -23.68 -11.78
N THR A 302 -3.91 -22.93 -11.22
CA THR A 302 -2.72 -23.46 -10.54
C THR A 302 -2.76 -23.23 -9.03
N TYR A 303 -3.18 -22.04 -8.60
CA TYR A 303 -3.15 -21.62 -7.20
C TYR A 303 -4.48 -21.85 -6.50
N ASN A 304 -4.41 -22.39 -5.28
CA ASN A 304 -5.57 -22.74 -4.48
C ASN A 304 -5.19 -22.71 -3.00
N CYS A 305 -5.91 -21.92 -2.19
CA CYS A 305 -5.57 -21.79 -0.78
C CYS A 305 -6.07 -22.95 0.09
N ARG A 306 -6.99 -23.78 -0.41
CA ARG A 306 -7.51 -24.93 0.33
C ARG A 306 -6.40 -25.95 0.57
N GLY A 307 -6.44 -26.57 1.75
CA GLY A 307 -5.54 -27.68 2.06
C GLY A 307 -4.06 -27.30 2.09
N PHE A 308 -3.72 -26.07 2.49
CA PHE A 308 -2.35 -25.56 2.52
C PHE A 308 -1.69 -25.51 1.14
N GLY A 309 -2.47 -25.24 0.09
CA GLY A 309 -1.93 -25.07 -1.25
C GLY A 309 -1.10 -23.80 -1.42
N GLU A 310 -0.39 -23.73 -2.53
CA GLU A 310 0.40 -22.57 -2.91
C GLU A 310 -0.49 -21.40 -3.31
N GLN A 311 -0.04 -20.18 -3.02
CA GLN A 311 -0.76 -18.95 -3.31
C GLN A 311 -0.11 -18.18 -4.45
N GLY A 312 -0.95 -17.51 -5.21
CA GLY A 312 -0.59 -16.73 -6.38
C GLY A 312 -1.79 -16.48 -7.27
N LEU A 313 -1.59 -15.73 -8.34
CA LEU A 313 -2.58 -15.52 -9.38
C LEU A 313 -1.94 -15.76 -10.73
N SER A 314 -2.36 -16.83 -11.40
CA SER A 314 -1.85 -17.23 -12.70
C SER A 314 -2.22 -16.22 -13.79
N VAL A 315 -1.39 -16.17 -14.82
CA VAL A 315 -1.67 -15.36 -16.02
C VAL A 315 -3.05 -15.73 -16.60
N ASN A 316 -3.87 -14.72 -16.91
CA ASN A 316 -5.25 -14.87 -17.40
C ASN A 316 -6.24 -15.53 -16.43
N CYS A 317 -5.90 -15.60 -15.15
CA CYS A 317 -6.81 -15.93 -14.07
C CYS A 317 -7.20 -14.68 -13.28
N SER A 318 -8.27 -14.78 -12.50
CA SER A 318 -8.76 -13.76 -11.59
C SER A 318 -9.02 -14.30 -10.19
N ASP A 319 -8.68 -13.49 -9.21
CA ASP A 319 -9.03 -13.68 -7.81
C ASP A 319 -10.31 -12.88 -7.51
N ASN A 320 -11.33 -13.58 -7.02
CA ASN A 320 -12.70 -13.10 -7.00
C ASN A 320 -13.23 -13.02 -5.57
N TYR A 321 -13.11 -11.84 -4.97
CA TYR A 321 -13.66 -11.53 -3.66
C TYR A 321 -15.08 -10.98 -3.76
N MET A 322 -16.06 -11.85 -3.53
CA MET A 322 -17.48 -11.49 -3.60
C MET A 322 -17.95 -10.66 -2.40
N TYR A 323 -18.97 -9.80 -2.62
CA TYR A 323 -19.54 -8.90 -1.62
C TYR A 323 -20.02 -9.56 -0.31
N ASN A 324 -20.25 -10.88 -0.32
CA ASN A 324 -20.77 -11.65 0.81
C ASN A 324 -19.66 -12.20 1.72
N ILE A 325 -18.41 -12.08 1.31
CA ILE A 325 -17.25 -12.48 2.10
C ILE A 325 -17.05 -11.49 3.25
N ASP A 326 -16.49 -11.98 4.35
CA ASP A 326 -16.12 -11.12 5.47
C ASP A 326 -14.96 -10.17 5.12
N CYS A 327 -14.99 -8.98 5.72
CA CYS A 327 -14.09 -7.87 5.44
C CYS A 327 -14.14 -7.33 4.01
N GLN A 328 -15.13 -7.74 3.20
CA GLN A 328 -15.35 -7.21 1.86
C GLN A 328 -16.30 -5.98 1.90
N TRP A 329 -15.88 -4.94 2.60
CA TRP A 329 -16.63 -3.70 2.77
C TRP A 329 -15.76 -2.52 3.22
N ILE A 330 -16.33 -1.32 3.19
CA ILE A 330 -15.92 -0.19 4.04
C ILE A 330 -16.98 0.03 5.11
N ASP A 331 -16.57 0.18 6.37
CA ASP A 331 -17.48 0.57 7.46
C ASP A 331 -17.77 2.08 7.37
N VAL A 332 -18.99 2.42 6.95
CA VAL A 332 -19.43 3.81 6.73
C VAL A 332 -20.38 4.29 7.83
N THR A 333 -20.38 3.64 8.99
CA THR A 333 -21.26 3.98 10.12
C THR A 333 -21.13 5.44 10.56
N ASP A 334 -19.91 5.96 10.54
CA ASP A 334 -19.59 7.29 11.05
C ASP A 334 -19.69 8.38 9.96
N ILE A 335 -20.02 7.99 8.72
CA ILE A 335 -20.12 8.91 7.58
C ILE A 335 -21.56 9.39 7.42
N LYS A 336 -21.74 10.71 7.28
CA LYS A 336 -23.05 11.31 7.00
C LYS A 336 -23.45 11.08 5.54
N PRO A 337 -24.74 11.13 5.19
CA PRO A 337 -25.14 11.13 3.78
C PRO A 337 -24.53 12.33 3.03
N GLY A 338 -23.98 12.08 1.84
CA GLY A 338 -23.29 13.09 1.04
C GLY A 338 -22.83 12.52 -0.30
N HIS A 339 -22.07 13.34 -1.04
CA HIS A 339 -21.37 12.92 -2.25
C HIS A 339 -19.91 12.66 -1.89
N TYR A 340 -19.46 11.45 -2.18
CA TYR A 340 -18.10 11.02 -1.92
C TYR A 340 -17.54 10.29 -3.13
N THR A 341 -16.21 10.26 -3.19
CA THR A 341 -15.47 9.48 -4.17
C THR A 341 -15.00 8.20 -3.51
N PHE A 342 -15.38 7.06 -4.08
CA PHE A 342 -14.76 5.79 -3.74
C PHE A 342 -13.45 5.62 -4.52
N LEU A 343 -12.39 5.28 -3.80
CA LEU A 343 -11.07 4.97 -4.33
C LEU A 343 -10.72 3.54 -3.93
N MET A 344 -10.17 2.78 -4.87
CA MET A 344 -9.63 1.46 -4.61
C MET A 344 -8.26 1.34 -5.27
N GLU A 345 -7.29 0.81 -4.53
CA GLU A 345 -5.93 0.59 -5.01
C GLU A 345 -5.54 -0.86 -4.76
N ILE A 346 -5.03 -1.54 -5.79
CA ILE A 346 -4.44 -2.87 -5.70
C ILE A 346 -2.92 -2.74 -5.56
N ASN A 347 -2.31 -3.55 -4.70
CA ASN A 347 -0.87 -3.52 -4.43
C ASN A 347 -0.34 -2.09 -4.18
N PRO A 348 -0.97 -1.32 -3.26
CA PRO A 348 -0.72 0.13 -3.10
C PRO A 348 0.73 0.46 -2.72
N ASP A 349 1.36 -0.42 -1.95
CA ASP A 349 2.75 -0.29 -1.50
C ASP A 349 3.77 -0.80 -2.54
N MET A 350 3.30 -1.32 -3.68
CA MET A 350 4.13 -1.90 -4.76
C MET A 350 5.06 -3.02 -4.24
N LEU A 351 4.59 -3.81 -3.28
CA LEU A 351 5.40 -4.86 -2.65
C LEU A 351 5.76 -5.95 -3.67
N VAL A 352 4.82 -6.27 -4.56
CA VAL A 352 5.03 -7.20 -5.67
C VAL A 352 5.30 -6.39 -6.95
N PRO A 353 6.34 -6.73 -7.73
CA PRO A 353 6.63 -6.06 -9.00
C PRO A 353 5.57 -6.40 -10.05
N GLU A 354 5.14 -5.39 -10.81
CA GLU A 354 4.19 -5.52 -11.91
C GLU A 354 4.73 -4.88 -13.19
N SER A 355 4.22 -5.25 -14.35
CA SER A 355 4.56 -4.59 -15.62
C SER A 355 4.01 -3.18 -15.72
N SER A 356 2.92 -2.90 -15.02
CA SER A 356 2.29 -1.59 -14.89
C SER A 356 1.71 -1.46 -13.49
N PHE A 357 1.73 -0.23 -12.97
CA PHE A 357 0.99 0.15 -11.75
C PHE A 357 -0.07 1.22 -12.03
N ASP A 358 -0.18 1.70 -13.28
CA ASP A 358 -1.05 2.82 -13.66
C ASP A 358 -2.53 2.42 -13.70
N ASN A 359 -2.80 1.13 -13.80
CA ASN A 359 -4.11 0.48 -13.85
C ASN A 359 -4.52 -0.18 -12.53
N ASN A 360 -3.69 -0.10 -11.48
CA ASN A 360 -4.00 -0.64 -10.16
C ASN A 360 -5.04 0.18 -9.39
N VAL A 361 -5.31 1.41 -9.85
CA VAL A 361 -6.16 2.38 -9.16
C VAL A 361 -7.48 2.55 -9.89
N LEU A 362 -8.59 2.36 -9.16
CA LEU A 362 -9.93 2.71 -9.61
C LEU A 362 -10.42 3.96 -8.87
N THR A 363 -10.81 4.97 -9.66
CA THR A 363 -11.46 6.20 -9.19
C THR A 363 -12.76 6.43 -9.95
N GLY A 364 -13.67 7.22 -9.39
CA GLY A 364 -14.83 7.76 -10.13
C GLY A 364 -16.18 7.17 -9.76
N LEU A 365 -16.24 6.27 -8.79
CA LEU A 365 -17.50 5.80 -8.21
C LEU A 365 -18.03 6.87 -7.26
N GLN A 366 -19.04 7.63 -7.70
CA GLN A 366 -19.80 8.49 -6.79
C GLN A 366 -20.71 7.63 -5.92
N THR A 367 -20.62 7.81 -4.60
CA THR A 367 -21.60 7.22 -3.69
C THR A 367 -23.01 7.66 -4.10
N PRO A 368 -24.00 6.75 -4.17
CA PRO A 368 -25.32 7.08 -4.71
C PRO A 368 -25.91 8.31 -4.01
N PRO A 369 -26.24 9.39 -4.77
CA PRO A 369 -26.81 10.59 -4.21
C PRO A 369 -28.21 10.31 -3.73
N LYS A 370 -28.35 10.18 -2.40
CA LYS A 370 -29.54 9.67 -1.74
C LYS A 370 -29.85 8.23 -2.16
N ALA A 371 -30.58 7.54 -1.31
CA ALA A 371 -31.45 6.46 -1.72
C ALA A 371 -32.48 6.98 -2.75
N ALA A 372 -32.04 7.22 -3.99
CA ALA A 372 -32.90 7.44 -5.12
C ALA A 372 -33.50 6.06 -5.49
N GLY A 373 -34.54 5.68 -4.75
CA GLY A 373 -35.50 4.70 -5.23
C GLY A 373 -35.19 3.21 -5.01
N LEU A 374 -34.16 2.82 -4.25
CA LEU A 374 -34.16 1.47 -3.68
C LEU A 374 -35.26 1.42 -2.60
N ARG A 375 -36.46 1.01 -3.03
CA ARG A 375 -37.52 0.59 -2.12
C ARG A 375 -36.90 -0.33 -1.08
N TRP A 376 -37.11 0.01 0.18
CA TRP A 376 -36.95 -0.88 1.31
C TRP A 376 -37.80 -2.15 1.07
N GLN A 377 -37.25 -3.15 0.39
CA GLN A 377 -37.75 -4.50 0.57
C GLN A 377 -37.28 -4.94 1.95
N ARG A 378 -38.07 -4.55 2.95
CA ARG A 378 -38.14 -5.29 4.20
C ARG A 378 -38.59 -6.69 3.78
N ILE A 379 -37.66 -7.62 3.57
CA ILE A 379 -37.96 -9.05 3.47
C ILE A 379 -38.55 -9.39 4.84
N ARG A 380 -39.87 -9.27 4.95
CA ARG A 380 -40.61 -9.96 6.00
C ARG A 380 -40.57 -11.41 5.57
N ASP A 381 -39.99 -12.26 6.40
CA ASP A 381 -40.26 -13.69 6.35
C ASP A 381 -41.77 -13.87 6.27
N LYS A 382 -42.23 -14.27 5.09
CA LYS A 382 -43.51 -14.92 4.89
C LYS A 382 -43.16 -16.31 4.40
N THR A 383 -42.90 -17.19 5.35
CA THR A 383 -43.42 -18.57 5.42
C THR A 383 -42.80 -19.27 6.63
N ALA A 384 -43.44 -19.09 7.78
CA ALA A 384 -43.51 -20.12 8.80
C ALA A 384 -44.99 -20.25 9.15
N HIS A 385 -45.66 -21.24 8.56
CA HIS A 385 -46.71 -22.09 9.16
C HIS A 385 -47.31 -23.06 8.13
N MET A 386 -47.43 -24.33 8.56
CA MET A 386 -48.02 -25.54 7.96
C MET A 386 -47.17 -26.16 6.83
N VAL A 387 -46.66 -27.40 6.94
CA VAL A 387 -47.17 -28.63 7.60
C VAL A 387 -46.18 -29.18 8.62
#